data_AF-A0A2S6U2A0-F1
#
_entry.id   AF-A0A2S6U2A0-F1
#
_cell.length_a   1.000
_cell.length_b   1.000
_cell.length_c   1.000
_cell.angle_alpha   90.00
_cell.angle_beta   90.00
_cell.angle_gamma   90.00
#
_symmetry.space_group_name_H-M   'P 1'
#
loop_
_entity.id
_entity.type
_entity.pdbx_description
1 polymer ?
#
loop_
_entity_poly.entity_id
_entity_poly.type
_entity_poly.pdbx_seq_one_letter_code
_entity_poly.pdbx_strand_id
1 'polypeptide(L)' 'MKFSDLELGDEILRAVSDAGYDTPTPIQAKAIPYVLMNRDLLGCAQTGTGKTASFTLPMIEILA' A
#
# COMPACT_ATOMS: atom_id res chain seq x y z
N MET A 1 -0.95 -13.01 -3.64
CA MET A 1 -0.91 -11.60 -4.04
C MET A 1 0.30 -10.98 -3.38
N LYS A 2 1.19 -10.37 -4.16
CA LYS A 2 2.38 -9.66 -3.70
C LYS A 2 2.16 -8.15 -3.79
N PHE A 3 3.05 -7.37 -3.19
CA PHE A 3 3.04 -5.92 -3.37
C PHE A 3 3.22 -5.50 -4.84
N SER A 4 3.97 -6.29 -5.62
CA SER A 4 4.15 -6.09 -7.07
C SER A 4 2.84 -6.18 -7.87
N ASP A 5 1.78 -6.75 -7.29
CA ASP A 5 0.47 -6.84 -7.94
C ASP A 5 -0.38 -5.57 -7.71
N LEU A 6 0.13 -4.57 -6.98
CA LEU A 6 -0.61 -3.38 -6.53
C LEU A 6 -0.26 -2.10 -7.30
N GLU A 7 0.41 -2.21 -8.46
CA GLU A 7 0.76 -1.08 -9.34
C GLU A 7 1.61 0.01 -8.66
N LEU A 8 2.41 -0.37 -7.66
CA LEU A 8 3.41 0.50 -7.04
C LEU A 8 4.69 0.53 -7.87
N GLY A 9 5.40 1.65 -7.87
CA GLY A 9 6.67 1.82 -8.57
C GLY A 9 7.81 0.99 -7.97
N ASP A 10 8.84 0.73 -8.79
CA ASP A 10 9.97 -0.14 -8.45
C ASP A 10 10.74 0.31 -7.19
N GLU A 11 10.85 1.61 -6.96
CA GLU A 11 11.53 2.16 -5.78
C GLU A 11 10.77 1.82 -4.49
N ILE A 12 9.45 1.97 -4.49
CA ILE A 12 8.60 1.62 -3.36
C ILE A 12 8.63 0.10 -3.14
N LEU A 13 8.51 -0.69 -4.22
CA LEU A 13 8.56 -2.16 -4.12
C LEU A 13 9.88 -2.64 -3.52
N ARG A 14 11.01 -2.02 -3.92
CA ARG A 14 12.31 -2.32 -3.34
C ARG A 14 12.37 -1.94 -1.86
N ALA A 15 11.92 -0.75 -1.48
CA ALA A 15 11.91 -0.32 -0.08
C ALA A 15 11.04 -1.22 0.82
N VAL A 16 9.87 -1.64 0.31
CA VAL A 16 8.96 -2.59 1.00
C VAL A 16 9.63 -3.95 1.19
N SER A 17 10.30 -4.45 0.15
CA SER A 17 11.06 -5.71 0.22
C SER A 17 12.25 -5.62 1.18
N ASP A 18 13.02 -4.53 1.14
CA ASP A 18 14.18 -4.29 2.02
C ASP A 18 13.76 -4.17 3.49
N ALA A 19 12.54 -3.69 3.75
CA ALA A 19 11.92 -3.67 5.08
C ALA A 19 11.38 -5.04 5.53
N GLY A 20 11.46 -6.07 4.69
CA GLY A 20 11.08 -7.45 5.01
C GLY A 20 9.60 -7.77 4.76
N TYR A 21 8.88 -6.97 3.98
CA TYR A 21 7.48 -7.20 3.64
C TYR A 21 7.34 -7.79 2.23
N ASP A 22 6.84 -9.02 2.12
CA ASP A 22 6.59 -9.69 0.82
C ASP A 22 5.10 -9.67 0.42
N THR A 23 4.21 -9.86 1.40
CA THR A 23 2.76 -9.98 1.17
C THR A 23 2.00 -8.83 1.83
N PRO A 24 1.15 -8.10 1.09
CA PRO A 24 0.32 -7.05 1.67
C PRO A 24 -0.76 -7.63 2.59
N THR A 25 -1.09 -6.91 3.66
CA THR A 25 -2.23 -7.27 4.52
C THR A 25 -3.56 -7.07 3.78
N PRO A 26 -4.67 -7.69 4.23
CA PRO A 26 -5.95 -7.55 3.55
C PRO A 26 -6.44 -6.11 3.38
N ILE A 27 -6.11 -5.20 4.32
CA ILE A 27 -6.49 -3.78 4.20
C ILE A 27 -5.60 -3.04 3.20
N GLN A 28 -4.31 -3.38 3.10
CA GLN A 28 -3.39 -2.82 2.12
C GLN A 28 -3.78 -3.24 0.69
N ALA A 29 -3.98 -4.53 0.46
CA ALA A 29 -4.38 -5.05 -0.85
C ALA A 29 -5.71 -4.45 -1.35
N LYS A 30 -6.63 -4.14 -0.43
CA LYS A 30 -7.92 -3.52 -0.79
C LYS A 30 -7.82 -2.01 -0.98
N ALA A 31 -7.04 -1.30 -0.18
CA ALA A 31 -7.04 0.16 -0.18
C ALA A 31 -6.07 0.78 -1.20
N ILE A 32 -4.87 0.21 -1.36
CA ILE A 32 -3.79 0.79 -2.18
C ILE A 32 -4.26 1.11 -3.61
N PRO A 33 -4.94 0.20 -4.34
CA PRO A 33 -5.40 0.50 -5.70
C PRO A 33 -6.37 1.69 -5.77
N TYR A 34 -7.24 1.86 -4.78
CA TYR A 34 -8.17 2.99 -4.77
C TYR A 34 -7.48 4.32 -4.46
N VAL A 35 -6.46 4.33 -3.61
CA VAL A 35 -5.66 5.55 -3.35
C VAL A 35 -4.91 5.95 -4.62
N LEU A 36 -4.27 5.01 -5.32
CA LEU A 36 -3.58 5.27 -6.59
C LEU A 36 -4.53 5.82 -7.68
N MET A 37 -5.81 5.43 -7.63
CA MET A 37 -6.85 6.00 -8.50
C MET A 37 -7.32 7.41 -8.08
N ASN A 38 -6.68 8.05 -7.10
CA ASN A 38 -7.08 9.35 -6.53
C ASN A 38 -8.54 9.36 -6.05
N ARG A 39 -9.00 8.26 -5.44
CA ARG A 39 -10.36 8.15 -4.89
C ARG A 39 -10.36 8.29 -3.38
N ASP A 40 -11.36 9.00 -2.88
CA ASP A 40 -11.67 9.04 -1.46
C ASP A 40 -12.08 7.65 -0.96
N LEU A 41 -11.59 7.26 0.22
CA LEU A 41 -11.92 5.99 0.84
C LEU A 41 -11.97 6.07 2.37
N LEU A 42 -12.79 5.22 2.99
CA LEU A 42 -12.82 4.99 4.43
C LEU A 42 -12.30 3.58 4.72
N GLY A 43 -11.13 3.49 5.36
CA GLY A 43 -10.49 2.22 5.71
C GLY A 43 -10.73 1.84 7.17
N CYS A 44 -11.56 0.81 7.40
CA CYS A 44 -11.84 0.28 8.75
C CYS A 44 -11.09 -1.03 9.00
N ALA A 45 -10.14 -1.04 9.92
CA ALA A 45 -9.45 -2.24 10.39
C ALA A 45 -8.86 -2.03 11.79
N GLN A 46 -8.55 -3.11 12.51
CA GLN A 46 -7.94 -3.04 13.86
C GLN A 46 -6.54 -2.43 13.82
N THR A 47 -6.06 -1.85 14.93
CA THR A 47 -4.66 -1.40 15.07
C THR A 47 -3.69 -2.56 14.89
N GLY A 48 -2.53 -2.30 14.26
CA GLY A 48 -1.53 -3.33 13.95
C GLY A 48 -1.77 -4.11 12.65
N THR A 49 -2.82 -3.79 11.87
CA THR A 49 -3.16 -4.48 10.61
C THR A 49 -2.53 -3.84 9.36
N GLY A 50 -1.66 -2.84 9.52
CA GLY A 50 -0.97 -2.22 8.40
C GLY A 50 -1.71 -1.06 7.71
N LYS A 51 -2.78 -0.51 8.34
CA LYS A 51 -3.55 0.64 7.83
C LYS A 51 -2.68 1.83 7.41
N THR A 52 -1.65 2.18 8.18
CA THR A 52 -0.79 3.34 7.86
C THR A 52 -0.17 3.21 6.48
N ALA A 53 0.46 2.06 6.19
CA ALA A 53 1.05 1.78 4.89
C ALA A 53 0.03 1.71 3.74
N SER A 54 -1.24 1.36 4.04
CA SER A 54 -2.31 1.39 3.05
C SER A 54 -2.55 2.77 2.43
N PHE A 55 -2.21 3.85 3.15
CA PHE A 55 -2.34 5.23 2.66
C PHE A 55 -0.98 5.83 2.29
N THR A 56 0.07 5.57 3.07
CA THR A 56 1.36 6.26 2.87
C THR A 56 2.12 5.75 1.66
N LEU A 57 2.11 4.44 1.37
CA LEU A 57 2.77 3.90 0.18
C LEU A 57 2.23 4.51 -1.12
N PRO A 58 0.91 4.46 -1.39
CA PRO A 58 0.37 5.09 -2.59
C PRO A 58 0.45 6.62 -2.55
N MET A 59 0.46 7.26 -1.38
CA MET A 59 0.68 8.70 -1.27
C MET A 59 2.09 9.10 -1.68
N ILE A 60 3.11 8.33 -1.31
CA ILE A 60 4.49 8.56 -1.78
C ILE A 60 4.56 8.40 -3.30
N GLU A 61 3.93 7.36 -3.85
CA GLU A 61 3.87 7.13 -5.31
C GLU A 61 3.26 8.32 -6.06
N ILE A 62 2.18 8.93 -5.52
CA ILE A 62 1.48 10.05 -6.17
C ILE A 62 2.28 11.36 -6.09
N LEU A 63 3.12 11.53 -5.07
CA LEU A 63 3.81 12.80 -4.77
C LEU A 63 5.28 12.85 -5.19
N ALA A 64 5.90 11.70 -5.45
CA ALA A 64 7.28 11.58 -5.94
C ALA A 64 7.36 11.83 -7.46
#